data_AF-V5G7Z3-F1
#
_entry.id   AF-V5G7Z3-F1
#
_cell.length_a   1.000
_cell.length_b   1.000
_cell.length_c   1.000
_cell.angle_alpha   90.00
_cell.angle_beta   90.00
_cell.angle_gamma   90.00
#
_symmetry.space_group_name_H-M   'P 1'
#
loop_
_entity.id
_entity.type
_entity.pdbx_description
1 polymer ?
#
loop_
_entity_poly.entity_id
_entity_poly.type
_entity_poly.pdbx_seq_one_letter_code
_entity_poly.pdbx_strand_id
1 'polypeptide(L)'
;MLCFCRDCKLVCKICQKEFSSISTKNRHIRTFHDEVTIEKKKIQQIQCPLCLEEEKFDCCEHLMEHLKQRHKVSIMESVLSFRNFEDFEAWRALDNKDVDYACYRRCKRPNDNEDIYYNCNRSDSRGFTSTCHKRNMKLGGSIRIEGTCPSRIVVKIQQNGMVEVKFVETHVGHADELRSKRLSKTEQDTLVQQLTAGVTKERIISNSRIIENDKLQRINIITRGDLAYLIRKFNIDKRRNADDMIATALKIEEWNRQEKNNAFLFKQIGYMNSVMEKKLKEFKRVICIDGTHGTNRRNW
;
A
#
# COMPACT_ATOMS: atom_id res chain seq x y z
N MET A 1 2.37 7.44 23.48
CA MET A 1 3.66 8.15 23.33
C MET A 1 4.67 7.36 24.15
N LEU A 2 5.39 6.41 23.53
CA LEU A 2 6.45 5.67 24.24
C LEU A 2 7.79 6.27 23.80
N CYS A 3 8.38 6.98 24.75
CA CYS A 3 9.61 7.73 24.61
C CYS A 3 10.73 6.80 24.13
N PHE A 4 11.39 7.16 23.03
CA PHE A 4 12.70 6.60 22.67
C PHE A 4 13.71 7.12 23.69
N CYS A 5 13.86 6.42 24.80
CA CYS A 5 14.97 6.69 25.71
C CYS A 5 16.25 6.20 25.02
N ARG A 6 17.13 7.15 24.67
CA ARG A 6 18.30 6.95 23.81
C ARG A 6 19.49 6.29 24.51
N ASP A 7 19.39 5.92 25.79
CA ASP A 7 20.49 5.33 26.56
C ASP A 7 20.04 4.21 27.53
N CYS A 8 19.20 3.28 27.06
CA CYS A 8 18.91 2.09 27.85
C CYS A 8 19.97 1.01 27.58
N LYS A 9 21.04 1.00 28.39
CA LYS A 9 22.10 -0.01 28.33
C LYS A 9 21.51 -1.42 28.38
N LEU A 10 21.84 -2.25 27.38
CA LEU A 10 21.33 -3.62 27.29
C LEU A 10 22.18 -4.54 28.14
N VAL A 11 21.85 -4.64 29.42
CA VAL A 11 22.54 -5.50 30.40
C VAL A 11 21.92 -6.88 30.51
N CYS A 12 22.76 -7.91 30.65
CA CYS A 12 22.34 -9.24 31.07
C CYS A 12 21.93 -9.18 32.55
N LYS A 13 20.70 -9.60 32.88
CA LYS A 13 20.23 -9.53 34.28
C LYS A 13 20.93 -10.51 35.22
N ILE A 14 21.60 -11.53 34.70
CA ILE A 14 22.22 -12.61 35.47
C ILE A 14 23.68 -12.26 35.82
N CYS A 15 24.43 -11.70 34.87
CA CYS A 15 25.86 -11.39 35.05
C CYS A 15 26.22 -9.93 34.82
N GLN A 16 25.23 -9.05 34.61
CA GLN A 16 25.37 -7.61 34.40
C GLN A 16 26.27 -7.17 33.24
N LYS A 17 26.68 -8.09 32.35
CA LYS A 17 27.43 -7.73 31.14
C LYS A 17 26.61 -6.80 30.25
N GLU A 18 27.24 -5.72 29.78
CA GLU A 18 26.66 -4.78 28.82
C GLU A 18 26.81 -5.29 27.38
N PHE A 19 25.77 -5.07 26.58
CA PHE A 19 25.74 -5.48 25.19
C PHE A 19 25.35 -4.31 24.28
N SER A 20 25.95 -4.27 23.10
CA SER A 20 25.60 -3.31 22.04
C SER A 20 24.26 -3.61 21.37
N SER A 21 23.70 -4.82 21.54
CA SER A 21 22.44 -5.21 20.91
C SER A 21 21.68 -6.27 21.70
N ILE A 22 20.36 -6.34 21.48
CA ILE A 22 19.50 -7.37 22.09
C ILE A 22 19.92 -8.77 21.62
N SER A 23 20.35 -8.89 20.35
CA SER A 23 20.77 -10.15 19.75
C SER A 23 22.03 -10.72 20.41
N THR A 24 23.03 -9.88 20.68
CA THR A 24 24.28 -10.29 21.33
C THR A 24 24.05 -10.64 22.80
N LYS A 25 23.20 -9.89 23.52
CA LYS A 25 22.75 -10.25 24.87
C LYS A 25 22.03 -11.60 24.90
N ASN A 26 21.09 -11.82 23.98
CA ASN A 26 20.30 -13.05 23.93
C ASN A 26 21.14 -14.27 23.57
N ARG A 27 22.15 -14.11 22.71
CA ARG A 27 23.14 -15.16 22.45
C ARG A 27 23.94 -15.47 23.70
N HIS A 28 24.45 -14.45 24.39
CA HIS A 28 25.18 -14.62 25.65
C HIS A 28 24.36 -15.39 26.70
N ILE A 29 23.09 -15.02 26.91
CA ILE A 29 22.25 -15.72 27.90
C ILE A 29 22.06 -17.20 27.53
N ARG A 30 21.86 -17.51 26.24
CA ARG A 30 21.74 -18.90 25.76
C ARG A 30 23.01 -19.73 25.85
N THR A 31 24.17 -19.09 25.83
CA THR A 31 25.47 -19.79 25.81
C THR A 31 26.08 -19.93 27.20
N PHE A 32 25.76 -19.00 28.12
CA PHE A 32 26.43 -18.91 29.41
C PHE A 32 25.49 -19.02 30.62
N HIS A 33 24.17 -18.96 30.42
CA HIS A 33 23.17 -19.01 31.50
C HIS A 33 22.11 -20.07 31.20
N ASP A 34 22.58 -21.29 30.96
CA ASP A 34 21.97 -22.43 30.23
C ASP A 34 20.59 -22.96 30.72
N GLU A 35 19.79 -22.17 31.44
CA GLU A 35 18.42 -22.53 31.85
C GLU A 35 17.42 -21.35 31.86
N VAL A 36 17.77 -20.17 31.33
CA VAL A 36 16.76 -19.12 31.14
C VAL A 36 16.29 -19.17 29.70
N THR A 37 15.14 -19.80 29.52
CA THR A 37 14.21 -19.57 28.40
C THR A 37 13.94 -18.06 28.38
N ILE A 38 14.81 -17.28 27.75
CA ILE A 38 14.49 -15.89 27.42
C ILE A 38 13.19 -16.03 26.65
N GLU A 39 12.12 -15.44 27.17
CA GLU A 39 10.85 -15.24 26.50
C GLU A 39 11.10 -14.43 25.23
N LYS A 40 11.76 -15.05 24.26
CA LYS A 40 11.67 -14.67 22.88
C LYS A 40 10.29 -15.10 22.50
N LYS A 41 9.40 -14.12 22.44
CA LYS A 41 8.64 -13.90 21.22
C LYS A 41 8.00 -12.52 21.37
N LYS A 42 8.34 -11.60 20.46
CA LYS A 42 7.26 -10.85 19.81
C LYS A 42 6.42 -11.95 19.14
N ILE A 43 5.49 -12.55 19.87
CA ILE A 43 4.60 -13.56 19.31
C ILE A 43 3.90 -12.81 18.18
N GLN A 44 4.03 -13.30 16.95
CA GLN A 44 3.11 -12.87 15.91
C GLN A 44 1.75 -13.27 16.45
N GLN A 45 0.98 -12.31 16.95
CA GLN A 45 -0.33 -12.59 17.54
C GLN A 45 -1.29 -12.77 16.37
N ILE A 46 -1.23 -13.93 15.73
CA ILE A 46 -2.19 -14.33 14.72
C ILE A 46 -3.49 -14.54 15.47
N GLN A 47 -4.52 -13.76 15.15
CA GLN A 47 -5.83 -13.86 15.77
C GLN A 47 -6.82 -14.49 14.81
N CYS A 48 -7.69 -15.34 15.34
CA CYS A 48 -8.80 -15.90 14.57
C CYS A 48 -9.78 -14.77 14.23
N PRO A 49 -10.21 -14.63 12.97
CA PRO A 49 -11.15 -13.58 12.59
C PRO A 49 -12.62 -13.91 12.91
N LEU A 50 -12.90 -15.10 13.45
CA LEU A 50 -14.24 -15.54 13.87
C LEU A 50 -14.41 -15.61 15.39
N CYS A 51 -13.32 -15.55 16.14
CA CYS A 51 -13.37 -15.54 17.60
C CYS A 51 -13.63 -14.13 18.11
N LEU A 52 -14.51 -14.03 19.11
CA LEU A 52 -14.65 -12.83 19.94
C LEU A 52 -13.57 -12.78 21.05
N GLU A 53 -13.05 -13.94 21.43
CA GLU A 53 -11.97 -14.09 22.41
C GLU A 53 -10.60 -13.84 21.74
N GLU A 54 -9.67 -13.20 22.45
CA GLU A 54 -8.31 -12.93 21.95
C GLU A 54 -7.42 -14.18 21.95
N GLU A 55 -7.89 -15.28 21.34
CA GLU A 55 -7.04 -16.44 21.09
C GLU A 55 -5.95 -16.09 20.08
N LYS A 56 -4.70 -16.38 20.46
CA LYS A 56 -3.49 -16.01 19.72
C LYS A 56 -2.74 -17.26 19.32
N PHE A 57 -2.47 -17.38 18.03
CA PHE A 57 -1.70 -18.46 17.43
C PHE A 57 -0.31 -17.96 17.09
N ASP A 58 0.68 -18.85 17.14
CA ASP A 58 2.07 -18.52 16.80
C ASP A 58 2.43 -18.80 15.33
N CYS A 59 1.61 -19.58 14.61
CA CYS A 59 1.70 -19.81 13.18
C CYS A 59 0.31 -19.98 12.52
N CYS A 60 0.25 -19.88 11.19
CA CYS A 60 -1.01 -20.02 10.45
C CYS A 60 -1.52 -21.46 10.47
N GLU A 61 -0.62 -22.44 10.58
CA GLU A 61 -0.97 -23.85 10.65
C GLU A 61 -1.84 -24.14 11.90
N HIS A 62 -1.47 -23.57 13.06
CA HIS A 62 -2.29 -23.65 14.27
C HIS A 62 -3.62 -22.89 14.16
N LEU A 63 -3.63 -21.73 13.48
CA LEU A 63 -4.90 -21.03 13.18
C LEU A 63 -5.82 -21.91 12.32
N MET A 64 -5.30 -22.56 11.28
CA MET A 64 -6.10 -23.43 10.41
C MET A 64 -6.66 -24.62 11.18
N GLU A 65 -5.88 -25.21 12.08
CA GLU A 65 -6.36 -26.31 12.91
C GLU A 65 -7.48 -25.85 13.86
N HIS A 66 -7.31 -24.69 14.50
CA HIS A 66 -8.38 -24.07 15.30
C HIS A 66 -9.65 -23.81 14.48
N LEU A 67 -9.52 -23.30 13.25
CA LEU A 67 -10.66 -23.06 12.36
C LEU A 67 -11.40 -24.35 12.00
N LYS A 68 -10.67 -25.45 11.75
CA LYS A 68 -11.26 -26.78 11.53
C LYS A 68 -11.97 -27.31 12.77
N GLN A 69 -11.33 -27.21 13.94
CA GLN A 69 -11.82 -27.82 15.17
C GLN A 69 -12.98 -27.03 15.80
N ARG A 70 -12.80 -25.73 16.00
CA ARG A 70 -13.74 -24.87 16.74
C ARG A 70 -14.81 -24.27 15.84
N HIS A 71 -14.44 -23.85 14.63
CA HIS A 71 -15.37 -23.20 13.69
C HIS A 71 -15.90 -24.14 12.60
N LYS A 72 -15.45 -25.40 12.58
CA LYS A 72 -15.86 -26.43 11.59
C LYS A 72 -15.68 -25.96 10.14
N VAL A 73 -14.67 -25.14 9.89
CA VAL A 73 -14.35 -24.63 8.55
C VAL A 73 -13.64 -25.72 7.74
N SER A 74 -14.12 -25.98 6.53
CA SER A 74 -13.42 -26.83 5.57
C SER A 74 -12.30 -26.05 4.88
N ILE A 75 -11.05 -26.41 5.17
CA ILE A 75 -9.86 -25.76 4.59
C ILE A 75 -9.43 -26.52 3.34
N MET A 76 -9.49 -25.85 2.19
CA MET A 76 -9.01 -26.34 0.90
C MET A 76 -7.54 -25.93 0.72
N GLU A 77 -6.68 -26.94 0.58
CA GLU A 77 -5.24 -26.78 0.42
C GLU A 77 -4.77 -27.60 -0.78
N SER A 78 -3.89 -27.02 -1.59
CA SER A 78 -3.26 -27.69 -2.73
C SER A 78 -1.74 -27.46 -2.72
N VAL A 79 -1.01 -28.44 -3.26
CA VAL A 79 0.43 -28.33 -3.51
C VAL A 79 0.64 -28.40 -5.02
N LEU A 80 1.32 -27.40 -5.56
CA LEU A 80 1.57 -27.24 -6.99
C LEU A 80 3.09 -27.17 -7.23
N SER A 81 3.52 -27.57 -8.41
CA SER A 81 4.91 -27.47 -8.84
C SER A 81 5.00 -26.82 -10.21
N PHE A 82 5.92 -25.87 -10.35
CA PHE A 82 6.16 -25.12 -11.57
C PHE A 82 7.64 -25.24 -11.98
N ARG A 83 7.91 -25.16 -13.28
CA ARG A 83 9.27 -25.34 -13.82
C ARG A 83 10.18 -24.16 -13.45
N ASN A 84 9.61 -22.97 -13.38
CA ASN A 84 10.31 -21.73 -13.07
C ASN A 84 9.35 -20.72 -12.40
N PHE A 85 9.86 -19.53 -12.08
CA PHE A 85 9.10 -18.49 -11.41
C PHE A 85 8.10 -17.80 -12.35
N GLU A 86 8.39 -17.75 -13.64
CA GLU A 86 7.53 -17.16 -14.67
C GLU A 86 6.23 -17.95 -14.83
N ASP A 87 6.30 -19.27 -14.89
CA ASP A 87 5.15 -20.19 -14.94
C ASP A 87 4.25 -20.00 -13.71
N PHE A 88 4.86 -19.82 -12.53
CA PHE A 88 4.14 -19.50 -11.29
C PHE A 88 3.43 -18.14 -11.36
N GLU A 89 4.10 -17.09 -11.82
CA GLU A 89 3.48 -15.77 -11.95
C GLU A 89 2.35 -15.76 -13.00
N ALA A 90 2.49 -16.53 -14.08
CA ALA A 90 1.41 -16.72 -15.06
C ALA A 90 0.18 -17.40 -14.44
N TRP A 91 0.38 -18.49 -13.69
CA TRP A 91 -0.70 -19.14 -12.94
C TRP A 91 -1.37 -18.19 -11.92
N ARG A 92 -0.57 -17.37 -11.25
CA ARG A 92 -1.06 -16.38 -10.28
C ARG A 92 -1.88 -15.26 -10.94
N ALA A 93 -1.55 -14.89 -12.17
CA ALA A 93 -2.29 -13.88 -12.93
C ALA A 93 -3.62 -14.40 -13.49
N LEU A 94 -3.71 -15.68 -13.88
CA LEU A 94 -4.87 -16.25 -14.58
C LEU A 94 -6.20 -16.09 -13.81
N ASP A 95 -6.17 -16.31 -12.49
CA ASP A 95 -7.36 -16.20 -11.63
C ASP A 95 -7.34 -14.93 -10.75
N ASN A 96 -6.63 -13.88 -11.16
CA ASN A 96 -6.47 -12.64 -10.38
C ASN A 96 -5.93 -12.86 -8.95
N LYS A 97 -5.15 -13.92 -8.71
CA LYS A 97 -4.52 -14.15 -7.40
C LYS A 97 -3.44 -13.10 -7.11
N ASP A 98 -2.89 -12.45 -8.12
CA ASP A 98 -2.00 -11.31 -7.96
C ASP A 98 -2.71 -10.09 -7.32
N VAL A 99 -4.01 -9.98 -7.58
CA VAL A 99 -4.90 -8.92 -7.12
C VAL A 99 -5.42 -9.17 -5.70
N ASP A 100 -5.61 -10.43 -5.32
CA ASP A 100 -6.17 -10.82 -4.01
C ASP A 100 -5.10 -11.10 -2.94
N TYR A 101 -3.86 -11.41 -3.35
CA TYR A 101 -2.76 -11.74 -2.43
C TYR A 101 -1.57 -10.77 -2.53
N ALA A 102 -1.09 -10.26 -1.40
CA ALA A 102 0.10 -9.43 -1.30
C ALA A 102 1.32 -10.21 -0.85
N CYS A 103 2.46 -9.90 -1.44
CA CYS A 103 3.75 -10.31 -0.89
C CYS A 103 3.93 -9.71 0.50
N TYR A 104 3.97 -10.58 1.50
CA TYR A 104 4.13 -10.24 2.90
C TYR A 104 5.59 -10.35 3.35
N ARG A 105 6.29 -11.39 2.87
CA ARG A 105 7.66 -11.69 3.24
C ARG A 105 8.35 -12.43 2.10
N ARG A 106 9.62 -12.09 1.86
CA ARG A 106 10.53 -12.79 0.95
C ARG A 106 11.82 -13.07 1.71
N CYS A 107 12.23 -14.33 1.78
CA CYS A 107 13.36 -14.80 2.59
C CYS A 107 14.31 -15.59 1.72
N LYS A 108 15.53 -15.07 1.54
CA LYS A 108 16.64 -15.85 0.96
C LYS A 108 17.29 -16.68 2.05
N ARG A 109 17.46 -17.97 1.77
CA ARG A 109 18.13 -18.93 2.65
C ARG A 109 19.63 -19.00 2.31
N PRO A 110 20.47 -19.49 3.23
CA PRO A 110 21.92 -19.62 2.99
C PRO A 110 22.29 -20.55 1.83
N ASN A 111 21.40 -21.48 1.49
CA ASN A 111 21.56 -22.42 0.38
C ASN A 111 20.95 -21.88 -0.92
N ASP A 112 20.91 -20.56 -1.12
CA ASP A 112 20.29 -19.85 -2.25
C ASP A 112 18.82 -20.17 -2.56
N ASN A 113 18.17 -21.05 -1.80
CA ASN A 113 16.72 -21.23 -1.87
C ASN A 113 16.02 -19.96 -1.38
N GLU A 114 14.82 -19.72 -1.89
CA GLU A 114 14.05 -18.55 -1.54
C GLU A 114 12.61 -18.92 -1.19
N ASP A 115 12.13 -18.40 -0.06
CA ASP A 115 10.72 -18.53 0.32
C ASP A 115 9.99 -17.20 0.12
N ILE A 116 8.84 -17.22 -0.55
CA ILE A 116 7.96 -16.06 -0.71
C ILE A 116 6.59 -16.37 -0.12
N TYR A 117 6.12 -15.49 0.74
CA TYR A 117 4.84 -15.62 1.42
C TYR A 117 3.90 -14.55 0.89
N TYR A 118 2.84 -14.97 0.21
CA TYR A 118 1.75 -14.10 -0.21
C TYR A 118 0.52 -14.36 0.66
N ASN A 119 0.05 -13.35 1.38
CA ASN A 119 -1.14 -13.46 2.21
C ASN A 119 -2.30 -12.71 1.56
N CYS A 120 -3.53 -13.11 1.85
CA CYS A 120 -4.72 -12.36 1.46
C CYS A 120 -4.58 -10.87 1.83
N ASN A 121 -4.92 -9.97 0.90
CA ASN A 121 -4.83 -8.52 1.05
C ASN A 121 -5.66 -7.95 2.19
N ARG A 122 -6.69 -8.69 2.62
CA ARG A 122 -7.56 -8.33 3.72
C ARG A 122 -7.01 -8.77 5.08
N SER A 123 -6.09 -9.72 5.11
CA SER A 123 -5.51 -10.22 6.35
C SER A 123 -4.70 -9.14 7.08
N ASP A 124 -4.93 -8.98 8.38
CA ASP A 124 -4.06 -8.15 9.23
C ASP A 124 -3.29 -9.03 10.21
N SER A 125 -2.08 -9.43 9.80
CA SER A 125 -1.21 -10.27 10.63
C SER A 125 -0.68 -9.55 11.89
N ARG A 126 -1.01 -8.28 12.11
CA ARG A 126 -0.50 -7.47 13.24
C ARG A 126 -1.61 -7.00 14.18
N GLY A 127 -2.87 -7.35 13.90
CA GLY A 127 -4.02 -6.73 14.54
C GLY A 127 -4.17 -5.28 14.07
N PHE A 128 -5.35 -4.90 13.58
CA PHE A 128 -5.60 -3.54 13.16
C PHE A 128 -5.48 -2.60 14.38
N THR A 129 -4.49 -1.71 14.40
CA THR A 129 -4.43 -0.60 15.37
C THR A 129 -4.46 0.72 14.60
N SER A 130 -5.60 1.40 14.62
CA SER A 130 -5.69 2.75 14.05
C SER A 130 -4.78 3.69 14.82
N THR A 131 -3.66 4.09 14.21
CA THR A 131 -2.74 5.08 14.79
C THR A 131 -3.21 6.53 14.61
N CYS A 132 -4.31 6.76 13.89
CA CYS A 132 -4.81 8.12 13.67
C CYS A 132 -5.81 8.54 14.75
N HIS A 133 -5.60 9.72 15.31
CA HIS A 133 -6.63 10.40 16.08
C HIS A 133 -7.86 10.69 15.20
N LYS A 134 -9.05 10.36 15.72
CA LYS A 134 -10.41 10.77 15.28
C LYS A 134 -10.52 11.13 13.78
N ARG A 135 -10.38 10.14 12.90
CA ARG A 135 -10.93 10.26 11.54
C ARG A 135 -12.29 9.59 11.53
N ASN A 136 -13.28 10.21 10.87
CA ASN A 136 -14.55 9.55 10.59
C ASN A 136 -14.26 8.24 9.86
N MET A 137 -14.91 7.16 10.32
CA MET A 137 -14.86 5.90 9.60
C MET A 137 -15.36 6.12 8.18
N LYS A 138 -14.69 5.51 7.21
CA LYS A 138 -15.20 5.47 5.84
C LYS A 138 -16.56 4.78 5.89
N LEU A 139 -17.53 5.22 5.07
CA LEU A 139 -18.84 4.56 4.94
C LEU A 139 -18.70 3.06 4.63
N GLY A 140 -17.63 2.67 3.94
CA GLY A 140 -17.31 1.27 3.65
C GLY A 140 -16.55 0.49 4.74
N GLY A 141 -16.17 1.11 5.85
CA GLY A 141 -15.33 0.46 6.86
C GLY A 141 -13.87 0.24 6.40
N SER A 142 -13.17 -0.63 7.11
CA SER A 142 -11.79 -1.03 6.81
C SER A 142 -11.76 -2.11 5.71
N ILE A 143 -10.79 -2.04 4.80
CA ILE A 143 -10.52 -3.11 3.84
C ILE A 143 -9.94 -4.34 4.54
N ARG A 144 -9.09 -4.11 5.56
CA ARG A 144 -8.51 -5.16 6.38
C ARG A 144 -9.49 -5.62 7.44
N ILE A 145 -9.54 -6.92 7.65
CA ILE A 145 -10.32 -7.52 8.72
C ILE A 145 -9.61 -7.39 10.06
N GLU A 146 -10.38 -7.56 11.12
CA GLU A 146 -9.84 -7.82 12.44
C GLU A 146 -9.46 -9.31 12.51
N GLY A 147 -8.18 -9.59 12.70
CA GLY A 147 -7.63 -10.95 12.66
C GLY A 147 -6.95 -11.32 11.34
N THR A 148 -6.63 -12.60 11.22
CA THR A 148 -5.84 -13.14 10.10
C THR A 148 -6.68 -14.07 9.24
N CYS A 149 -6.73 -13.79 7.94
CA CYS A 149 -7.33 -14.70 6.98
C CYS A 149 -6.36 -15.86 6.71
N PRO A 150 -6.79 -17.14 6.77
CA PRO A 150 -5.90 -18.29 6.56
C PRO A 150 -5.46 -18.44 5.09
N SER A 151 -6.20 -17.84 4.16
CA SER A 151 -5.92 -17.92 2.73
C SER A 151 -4.56 -17.29 2.39
N ARG A 152 -3.67 -18.11 1.82
CA ARG A 152 -2.29 -17.71 1.51
C ARG A 152 -1.64 -18.61 0.46
N ILE A 153 -0.62 -18.08 -0.21
CA ILE A 153 0.25 -18.78 -1.16
C ILE A 153 1.67 -18.75 -0.58
N VAL A 154 2.24 -19.92 -0.30
CA VAL A 154 3.64 -20.06 0.13
C VAL A 154 4.42 -20.67 -1.01
N VAL A 155 5.41 -19.92 -1.49
CA VAL A 155 6.26 -20.29 -2.61
C VAL A 155 7.64 -20.64 -2.07
N LYS A 156 8.18 -21.78 -2.49
CA LYS A 156 9.56 -22.17 -2.25
C LYS A 156 10.25 -22.32 -3.60
N ILE A 157 11.29 -21.52 -3.81
CA ILE A 157 12.13 -21.52 -5.01
C ILE A 157 13.40 -22.27 -4.66
N GLN A 158 13.68 -23.32 -5.42
CA GLN A 158 14.89 -24.13 -5.28
C GLN A 158 16.04 -23.52 -6.11
N GLN A 159 17.29 -23.86 -5.78
CA GLN A 159 18.48 -23.43 -6.54
C GLN A 159 18.42 -23.74 -8.04
N ASN A 160 17.80 -24.85 -8.42
CA ASN A 160 17.64 -25.26 -9.82
C ASN A 160 16.54 -24.47 -10.57
N GLY A 161 15.89 -23.50 -9.91
CA GLY A 161 14.80 -22.70 -10.46
C GLY A 161 13.41 -23.32 -10.31
N MET A 162 13.29 -24.58 -9.86
CA MET A 162 11.99 -25.22 -9.66
C MET A 162 11.24 -24.58 -8.50
N VAL A 163 9.93 -24.42 -8.68
CA VAL A 163 9.08 -23.72 -7.72
C VAL A 163 8.02 -24.68 -7.16
N GLU A 164 8.00 -24.84 -5.84
CA GLU A 164 6.95 -25.54 -5.11
C GLU A 164 6.03 -24.52 -4.45
N VAL A 165 4.72 -24.68 -4.62
CA VAL A 165 3.72 -23.77 -4.08
C VAL A 165 2.74 -24.53 -3.21
N LYS A 166 2.59 -24.08 -1.97
CA LYS A 166 1.52 -24.50 -1.07
C LYS A 166 0.45 -23.41 -1.04
N PHE A 167 -0.73 -23.72 -1.55
CA PHE A 167 -1.83 -22.78 -1.69
C PHE A 167 -3.01 -23.18 -0.79
N VAL A 168 -3.39 -22.28 0.11
CA VAL A 168 -4.61 -22.37 0.92
C VAL A 168 -5.62 -21.41 0.31
N GLU A 169 -6.67 -21.94 -0.28
CA GLU A 169 -7.68 -21.15 -1.00
C GLU A 169 -8.72 -20.55 -0.05
N THR A 170 -9.13 -21.31 0.96
CA THR A 170 -10.24 -20.93 1.86
C THR A 170 -10.00 -19.59 2.54
N HIS A 171 -10.86 -18.61 2.23
CA HIS A 171 -10.93 -17.33 2.94
C HIS A 171 -11.85 -17.41 4.15
N VAL A 172 -11.46 -16.75 5.25
CA VAL A 172 -12.25 -16.69 6.49
C VAL A 172 -12.21 -15.28 7.07
N GLY A 173 -13.35 -14.82 7.61
CA GLY A 173 -13.48 -13.52 8.24
C GLY A 173 -13.88 -12.38 7.31
N HIS A 174 -14.06 -12.65 6.02
CA HIS A 174 -14.56 -11.67 5.05
C HIS A 174 -15.25 -12.29 3.85
N ALA A 175 -16.13 -11.50 3.23
CA ALA A 175 -16.66 -11.78 1.91
C ALA A 175 -15.66 -11.39 0.80
N ASP A 176 -15.89 -11.89 -0.42
CA ASP A 176 -15.25 -11.36 -1.62
C ASP A 176 -15.88 -10.00 -1.97
N GLU A 177 -15.12 -8.92 -1.82
CA GLU A 177 -15.57 -7.57 -2.11
C GLU A 177 -14.67 -6.95 -3.17
N LEU A 178 -15.23 -6.54 -4.32
CA LEU A 178 -14.46 -5.91 -5.41
C LEU A 178 -13.61 -4.73 -4.93
N ARG A 179 -14.12 -3.89 -4.01
CA ARG A 179 -13.38 -2.73 -3.46
C ARG A 179 -12.10 -3.11 -2.70
N SER A 180 -12.02 -4.35 -2.22
CA SER A 180 -10.87 -4.86 -1.46
C SER A 180 -9.76 -5.38 -2.39
N LYS A 181 -10.11 -5.67 -3.64
CA LYS A 181 -9.19 -6.10 -4.69
C LYS A 181 -8.27 -4.96 -5.11
N ARG A 182 -7.02 -5.29 -5.42
CA ARG A 182 -6.07 -4.36 -6.06
C ARG A 182 -6.37 -4.23 -7.54
N LEU A 183 -5.88 -3.17 -8.17
CA LEU A 183 -5.79 -3.15 -9.63
C LEU A 183 -4.70 -4.14 -10.04
N SER A 184 -5.00 -5.00 -11.01
CA SER A 184 -4.03 -5.86 -11.68
C SER A 184 -2.95 -5.02 -12.34
N LYS A 185 -1.84 -5.64 -12.72
CA LYS A 185 -0.74 -4.91 -13.35
C LYS A 185 -1.14 -4.30 -14.69
N THR A 186 -1.89 -5.04 -15.50
CA THR A 186 -2.42 -4.58 -16.80
C THR A 186 -3.39 -3.41 -16.65
N GLU A 187 -4.30 -3.45 -15.66
CA GLU A 187 -5.18 -2.32 -15.33
C GLU A 187 -4.37 -1.09 -14.89
N GLN A 188 -3.36 -1.28 -14.02
CA GLN A 188 -2.49 -0.19 -13.60
C GLN A 188 -1.76 0.43 -14.79
N ASP A 189 -1.18 -0.37 -15.67
CA ASP A 189 -0.41 0.10 -16.82
C ASP A 189 -1.30 0.89 -17.79
N THR A 190 -2.53 0.41 -18.04
CA THR A 190 -3.52 1.11 -18.87
C THR A 190 -3.87 2.49 -18.29
N LEU A 191 -4.14 2.56 -16.99
CA LEU A 191 -4.45 3.82 -16.31
C LEU A 191 -3.25 4.77 -16.30
N VAL A 192 -2.04 4.24 -16.11
CA VAL A 192 -0.78 5.00 -16.15
C VAL A 192 -0.54 5.59 -17.54
N GLN A 193 -0.78 4.83 -18.61
CA GLN A 193 -0.69 5.32 -19.99
C GLN A 193 -1.65 6.49 -20.24
N GLN A 194 -2.93 6.35 -19.84
CA GLN A 194 -3.91 7.44 -19.96
C GLN A 194 -3.51 8.69 -19.17
N LEU A 195 -3.02 8.51 -17.93
CA LEU A 195 -2.53 9.61 -17.11
C LEU A 195 -1.32 10.31 -17.74
N THR A 196 -0.40 9.54 -18.32
CA THR A 196 0.80 10.05 -18.99
C THR A 196 0.46 10.82 -20.26
N ALA A 197 -0.56 10.35 -21.00
CA ALA A 197 -1.12 11.03 -22.16
C ALA A 197 -1.93 12.31 -21.83
N GLY A 198 -2.05 12.67 -20.55
CA GLY A 198 -2.72 13.90 -20.12
C GLY A 198 -4.24 13.80 -20.05
N VAL A 199 -4.81 12.59 -20.08
CA VAL A 199 -6.25 12.40 -19.91
C VAL A 199 -6.67 12.82 -18.49
N THR A 200 -7.76 13.59 -18.38
CA THR A 200 -8.22 14.08 -17.09
C THR A 200 -8.72 12.93 -16.19
N LYS A 201 -8.52 13.08 -14.88
CA LYS A 201 -8.95 12.08 -13.87
C LYS A 201 -10.46 11.81 -13.97
N GLU A 202 -11.24 12.87 -14.20
CA GLU A 202 -12.69 12.83 -14.38
C GLU A 202 -13.08 11.97 -15.58
N ARG A 203 -12.37 12.13 -16.71
CA ARG A 203 -12.61 11.34 -17.92
C ARG A 203 -12.24 9.88 -17.71
N ILE A 204 -11.09 9.60 -17.08
CA ILE A 204 -10.66 8.23 -16.75
C ILE A 204 -11.70 7.53 -15.88
N ILE A 205 -12.15 8.17 -14.79
CA ILE A 205 -13.17 7.61 -13.90
C ILE A 205 -14.48 7.39 -14.65
N SER A 206 -14.91 8.36 -15.47
CA SER A 206 -16.16 8.24 -16.23
C SER A 206 -16.11 7.08 -17.23
N ASN A 207 -15.00 6.95 -17.96
CA ASN A 207 -14.80 5.88 -18.93
C ASN A 207 -14.71 4.51 -18.23
N SER A 208 -14.05 4.43 -17.07
CA SER A 208 -13.94 3.18 -16.34
C SER A 208 -15.29 2.60 -15.91
N ARG A 209 -16.33 3.43 -15.77
CA ARG A 209 -17.69 2.98 -15.41
C ARG A 209 -18.44 2.33 -16.54
N ILE A 210 -17.93 2.40 -17.77
CA ILE A 210 -18.50 1.71 -18.92
C ILE A 210 -18.13 0.22 -18.78
N ILE A 211 -19.16 -0.63 -18.71
CA ILE A 211 -18.99 -2.08 -18.55
C ILE A 211 -19.13 -2.70 -19.94
N GLU A 212 -18.04 -3.30 -20.44
CA GLU A 212 -18.03 -3.88 -21.80
C GLU A 212 -18.48 -5.35 -21.83
N ASN A 213 -18.35 -6.08 -20.72
CA ASN A 213 -18.50 -7.55 -20.67
C ASN A 213 -19.54 -8.04 -19.64
N ASP A 214 -20.53 -7.21 -19.28
CA ASP A 214 -21.56 -7.48 -18.25
C ASP A 214 -21.05 -7.96 -16.88
N LYS A 215 -19.74 -7.88 -16.64
CA LYS A 215 -19.07 -8.25 -15.39
C LYS A 215 -18.45 -7.01 -14.78
N LEU A 216 -18.89 -6.68 -13.57
CA LEU A 216 -18.29 -5.60 -12.80
C LEU A 216 -16.92 -6.03 -12.27
N GLN A 217 -15.88 -5.27 -12.60
CA GLN A 217 -14.49 -5.52 -12.22
C GLN A 217 -13.95 -4.40 -11.32
N ARG A 218 -12.73 -4.61 -10.78
CA ARG A 218 -12.08 -3.64 -9.91
C ARG A 218 -11.85 -2.30 -10.61
N ILE A 219 -11.48 -2.30 -11.89
CA ILE A 219 -11.29 -1.07 -12.67
C ILE A 219 -12.55 -0.21 -12.76
N ASN A 220 -13.75 -0.79 -12.74
CA ASN A 220 -14.99 -0.01 -12.90
C ASN A 220 -15.37 0.82 -11.67
N ILE A 221 -14.77 0.53 -10.52
CA ILE A 221 -15.02 1.20 -9.25
C ILE A 221 -13.79 2.00 -8.76
N ILE A 222 -12.91 2.42 -9.68
CA ILE A 222 -11.76 3.25 -9.33
C ILE A 222 -12.19 4.61 -8.79
N THR A 223 -11.34 5.13 -7.90
CA THR A 223 -11.55 6.41 -7.23
C THR A 223 -10.44 7.39 -7.61
N ARG A 224 -10.66 8.68 -7.33
CA ARG A 224 -9.58 9.69 -7.41
C ARG A 224 -8.37 9.32 -6.55
N GLY A 225 -8.58 8.60 -5.45
CA GLY A 225 -7.53 8.09 -4.59
C GLY A 225 -6.64 7.05 -5.28
N ASP A 226 -7.24 6.16 -6.08
CA ASP A 226 -6.52 5.16 -6.86
C ASP A 226 -5.62 5.84 -7.90
N LEU A 227 -6.16 6.80 -8.65
CA LEU A 227 -5.39 7.58 -9.62
C LEU A 227 -4.26 8.38 -8.95
N ALA A 228 -4.53 9.01 -7.80
CA ALA A 228 -3.51 9.72 -7.03
C ALA A 228 -2.42 8.78 -6.48
N TYR A 229 -2.74 7.52 -6.18
CA TYR A 229 -1.74 6.52 -5.85
C TYR A 229 -0.86 6.18 -7.06
N LEU A 230 -1.44 5.93 -8.23
CA LEU A 230 -0.68 5.61 -9.45
C LEU A 230 0.22 6.77 -9.87
N ILE A 231 -0.28 8.00 -9.87
CA ILE A 231 0.51 9.20 -10.18
C ILE A 231 1.77 9.28 -9.30
N ARG A 232 1.63 9.04 -7.99
CA ARG A 232 2.77 9.07 -7.06
C ARG A 232 3.70 7.86 -7.25
N LYS A 233 3.13 6.67 -7.42
CA LYS A 233 3.90 5.41 -7.56
C LYS A 233 4.79 5.44 -8.80
N PHE A 234 4.26 5.93 -9.91
CA PHE A 234 4.93 5.98 -11.21
C PHE A 234 5.56 7.35 -11.51
N ASN A 235 5.54 8.26 -10.53
CA ASN A 235 6.09 9.61 -10.66
C ASN A 235 5.59 10.35 -11.93
N ILE A 236 4.31 10.15 -12.27
CA ILE A 236 3.63 10.81 -13.40
C ILE A 236 3.33 12.27 -13.05
N ASP A 237 3.37 12.59 -11.75
CA ASP A 237 3.23 13.97 -11.32
C ASP A 237 4.34 14.77 -11.99
N LYS A 238 3.95 15.68 -12.87
CA LYS A 238 4.80 16.79 -13.27
C LYS A 238 5.05 17.55 -11.97
N ARG A 239 6.08 17.18 -11.21
CA ARG A 239 6.76 18.15 -10.36
C ARG A 239 7.09 19.26 -11.33
N ARG A 240 6.31 20.34 -11.25
CA ARG A 240 6.41 21.48 -12.13
C ARG A 240 7.87 21.91 -12.09
N ASN A 241 8.59 21.60 -13.16
CA ASN A 241 10.00 21.88 -13.25
C ASN A 241 10.17 23.41 -13.28
N ALA A 242 11.37 23.95 -13.09
CA ALA A 242 11.61 25.39 -13.24
C ALA A 242 11.04 25.94 -14.57
N ASP A 243 10.91 25.07 -15.57
CA ASP A 243 10.31 25.29 -16.88
C ASP A 243 8.82 25.65 -16.86
N ASP A 244 8.04 25.31 -15.82
CA ASP A 244 6.60 25.65 -15.78
C ASP A 244 6.37 27.15 -15.46
N MET A 245 7.30 27.78 -14.75
CA MET A 245 7.36 29.24 -14.59
C MET A 245 7.64 29.91 -15.94
N ILE A 246 8.54 29.30 -16.72
CA ILE A 246 8.91 29.76 -18.07
C ILE A 246 7.72 29.55 -19.03
N ALA A 247 7.05 28.41 -18.99
CA ALA A 247 5.88 28.12 -19.83
C ALA A 247 4.71 29.07 -19.53
N THR A 248 4.47 29.40 -18.26
CA THR A 248 3.47 30.39 -17.86
C THR A 248 3.84 31.78 -18.40
N ALA A 249 5.11 32.18 -18.29
CA ALA A 249 5.60 33.46 -18.84
C ALA A 249 5.46 33.51 -20.37
N LEU A 250 5.87 32.47 -21.09
CA LEU A 250 5.74 32.36 -22.54
C LEU A 250 4.28 32.41 -23.01
N LYS A 251 3.36 31.78 -22.26
CA LYS A 251 1.93 31.83 -22.59
C LYS A 251 1.33 33.22 -22.41
N ILE A 252 1.78 33.95 -21.39
CA ILE A 252 1.39 35.35 -21.16
C ILE A 252 1.92 36.24 -22.29
N GLU A 253 3.16 36.05 -22.73
CA GLU A 253 3.71 36.75 -23.90
C GLU A 253 2.94 36.46 -25.18
N GLU A 254 2.55 35.20 -25.40
CA GLU A 254 1.71 34.81 -26.54
C GLU A 254 0.36 35.54 -26.53
N TRP A 255 -0.30 35.63 -25.36
CA TRP A 255 -1.57 36.33 -25.22
C TRP A 255 -1.44 37.85 -25.37
N ASN A 256 -0.36 38.43 -24.87
CA ASN A 256 -0.03 39.85 -25.10
C ASN A 256 0.11 40.14 -26.59
N ARG A 257 0.82 39.27 -27.33
CA ARG A 257 1.02 39.41 -28.78
C ARG A 257 -0.28 39.29 -29.58
N GLN A 258 -1.26 38.56 -29.06
CA GLN A 258 -2.57 38.38 -29.71
C GLN A 258 -3.61 39.43 -29.29
N GLU A 259 -3.24 40.46 -28.51
CA GLU A 259 -4.16 41.48 -27.95
C GLU A 259 -5.36 40.88 -27.19
N LYS A 260 -5.26 39.63 -26.71
CA LYS A 260 -6.30 38.95 -25.93
C LYS A 260 -6.18 39.24 -24.43
N ASN A 261 -5.33 40.19 -24.04
CA ASN A 261 -5.05 40.53 -22.65
C ASN A 261 -6.12 41.48 -22.11
N ASN A 262 -7.30 40.94 -21.79
CA ASN A 262 -8.42 41.69 -21.22
C ASN A 262 -8.25 41.95 -19.70
N ALA A 263 -7.01 42.23 -19.24
CA ALA A 263 -6.55 42.44 -17.88
C ALA A 263 -6.05 41.18 -17.14
N PHE A 264 -4.80 40.80 -17.41
CA PHE A 264 -4.00 39.87 -16.61
C PHE A 264 -2.97 40.61 -15.75
N LEU A 265 -2.84 40.21 -14.47
CA LEU A 265 -1.78 40.64 -13.58
C LEU A 265 -0.87 39.44 -13.29
N PHE A 266 0.40 39.51 -13.72
CA PHE A 266 1.39 38.45 -13.54
C PHE A 266 2.40 38.81 -12.46
N LYS A 267 2.69 37.87 -11.55
CA LYS A 267 3.78 37.99 -10.57
C LYS A 267 4.63 36.73 -10.53
N GLN A 268 5.94 36.93 -10.63
CA GLN A 268 6.94 35.87 -10.58
C GLN A 268 7.15 35.28 -9.16
N ILE A 269 6.72 35.97 -8.08
CA ILE A 269 7.00 35.59 -6.67
C ILE A 269 5.77 35.85 -5.77
N GLY A 270 5.24 34.81 -5.12
CA GLY A 270 3.89 34.67 -4.53
C GLY A 270 3.46 35.57 -3.36
N TYR A 271 3.43 36.89 -3.53
CA TYR A 271 2.74 37.81 -2.61
C TYR A 271 1.88 38.82 -3.39
N MET A 272 0.65 39.09 -2.97
CA MET A 272 -0.17 40.13 -3.59
C MET A 272 0.45 41.51 -3.36
N ASN A 273 0.74 42.28 -4.41
CA ASN A 273 1.23 43.65 -4.29
C ASN A 273 0.05 44.65 -4.25
N SER A 274 0.32 45.88 -3.79
CA SER A 274 -0.70 46.92 -3.62
C SER A 274 -1.41 47.30 -4.92
N VAL A 275 -0.73 47.17 -6.06
CA VAL A 275 -1.29 47.43 -7.40
C VAL A 275 -2.31 46.37 -7.79
N MET A 276 -2.01 45.10 -7.54
CA MET A 276 -2.93 43.97 -7.78
C MET A 276 -4.17 44.07 -6.90
N GLU A 277 -4.00 44.38 -5.62
CA GLU A 277 -5.12 44.56 -4.69
C GLU A 277 -6.05 45.69 -5.14
N LYS A 278 -5.49 46.83 -5.57
CA LYS A 278 -6.26 47.96 -6.07
C LYS A 278 -7.04 47.60 -7.35
N LYS A 279 -6.40 46.87 -8.29
CA LYS A 279 -7.02 46.46 -9.55
C LYS A 279 -8.10 45.39 -9.38
N LEU A 280 -7.95 44.46 -8.44
CA LEU A 280 -9.01 43.50 -8.08
C LEU A 280 -10.25 44.17 -7.48
N LYS A 281 -10.06 45.25 -6.71
CA LYS A 281 -11.17 46.07 -6.19
C LYS A 281 -11.85 46.88 -7.30
N GLU A 282 -11.08 47.36 -8.27
CA GLU A 282 -11.55 48.19 -9.39
C GLU A 282 -12.31 47.36 -10.45
N PHE A 283 -11.86 46.13 -10.72
CA PHE A 283 -12.44 45.29 -11.77
C PHE A 283 -12.88 43.92 -11.22
N LYS A 284 -14.19 43.73 -11.09
CA LYS A 284 -14.81 42.50 -10.54
C LYS A 284 -14.63 41.23 -11.41
N ARG A 285 -14.13 41.36 -12.63
CA ARG A 285 -13.95 40.24 -13.60
C ARG A 285 -12.50 40.12 -14.10
N VAL A 286 -11.52 40.35 -13.23
CA VAL A 286 -10.10 40.14 -13.53
C VAL A 286 -9.64 38.76 -13.06
N ILE A 287 -8.84 38.10 -13.89
CA ILE A 287 -8.18 36.83 -13.55
C ILE A 287 -6.73 37.13 -13.21
N CYS A 288 -6.36 36.98 -11.94
CA CYS A 288 -4.96 37.05 -11.51
C CYS A 288 -4.33 35.66 -11.67
N ILE A 289 -3.15 35.61 -12.29
CA ILE A 289 -2.35 34.38 -12.43
C ILE A 289 -1.00 34.68 -11.81
N ASP A 290 -0.66 33.98 -10.73
CA ASP A 290 0.67 34.04 -10.13
C ASP A 290 1.46 32.78 -10.49
N GLY A 291 2.79 32.83 -10.38
CA GLY A 291 3.65 31.66 -10.62
C GLY A 291 3.41 30.50 -9.63
N THR A 292 2.65 30.74 -8.57
CA THR A 292 2.25 29.75 -7.54
C THR A 292 0.83 29.21 -7.73
N HIS A 293 0.12 29.60 -8.80
CA HIS A 293 -1.25 29.17 -9.05
C HIS A 293 -1.21 27.71 -9.49
N GLY A 294 -1.39 26.83 -8.52
CA GLY A 294 -1.22 25.38 -8.62
C GLY A 294 -0.07 24.78 -7.78
N THR A 295 0.66 25.58 -7.00
CA THR A 295 1.60 25.09 -5.96
C THR A 295 1.00 25.09 -4.55
N ASN A 296 -0.17 25.72 -4.37
CA ASN A 296 -0.89 25.67 -3.09
C ASN A 296 -1.46 24.25 -2.87
N ARG A 297 -1.15 23.68 -1.70
CA ARG A 297 -1.52 22.32 -1.27
C ARG A 297 -3.05 22.06 -1.18
N ARG A 298 -3.87 23.07 -1.48
CA ARG A 298 -5.33 23.03 -1.53
C ARG A 298 -5.76 23.33 -2.95
N ASN A 299 -5.91 22.28 -3.75
CA ASN A 299 -6.61 22.35 -5.02
C ASN A 299 -8.12 22.40 -4.74
N TRP A 300 -8.81 23.31 -5.42
CA TRP A 300 -10.25 23.28 -5.67
C TRP A 300 -10.49 22.39 -6.89
#